data_AF-A0A2H0CTL6-F1
#
_entry.id   AF-A0A2H0CTL6-F1
#
_cell.length_a   1.000
_cell.length_b   1.000
_cell.length_c   1.000
_cell.angle_alpha   90.00
_cell.angle_beta   90.00
_cell.angle_gamma   90.00
#
_symmetry.space_group_name_H-M   'P 1'
#
loop_
_entity.id
_entity.type
_entity.pdbx_description
1 polymer ?
#
loop_
_entity_poly.entity_id
_entity_poly.type
_entity_poly.pdbx_seq_one_letter_code
_entity_poly.pdbx_strand_id
1 'polypeptide(L)' 'MPLWPIVAFAAKVVFLLCVFIWLRSTFPRIRYDRLMTFGWKVLLPLCLLNLMITGAVKVILFP' A
#
# COMPACT_ATOMS: atom_id res chain seq x y z
N MET A 1 4.83 -30.23 -8.15
CA MET A 1 4.29 -28.86 -8.27
C MET A 1 4.02 -28.34 -6.88
N PRO A 2 4.85 -27.42 -6.34
CA PRO A 2 4.62 -26.90 -5.00
C PRO A 2 3.30 -26.12 -5.00
N LEU A 3 2.30 -26.63 -4.28
CA LEU A 3 0.98 -26.00 -4.11
C LEU A 3 1.02 -24.86 -3.09
N TRP A 4 2.07 -24.83 -2.27
CA TRP A 4 2.35 -23.82 -1.25
C TRP A 4 2.27 -22.36 -1.73
N PRO A 5 2.89 -21.94 -2.85
CA PRO A 5 2.77 -20.57 -3.36
C PRO A 5 1.34 -20.18 -3.74
N ILE A 6 0.55 -21.12 -4.27
CA ILE A 6 -0.83 -20.87 -4.70
C ILE A 6 -1.73 -20.66 -3.48
N VAL A 7 -1.56 -21.49 -2.44
CA VAL A 7 -2.30 -21.36 -1.18
C VAL A 7 -1.93 -20.07 -0.45
N ALA A 8 -0.64 -19.72 -0.39
CA ALA A 8 -0.20 -18.48 0.23
C ALA A 8 -0.71 -17.23 -0.51
N PHE A 9 -0.77 -17.28 -1.85
CA PHE A 9 -1.35 -16.21 -2.67
C PHE A 9 -2.85 -16.09 -2.44
N ALA A 10 -3.60 -17.20 -2.51
CA ALA A 10 -5.04 -17.22 -2.29
C ALA A 10 -5.41 -16.74 -0.87
N ALA A 11 -4.65 -17.14 0.17
CA ALA A 11 -4.87 -16.69 1.54
C ALA A 11 -4.70 -15.17 1.70
N LYS A 12 -3.64 -14.60 1.11
CA LYS A 12 -3.44 -13.13 1.10
C LYS A 12 -4.58 -12.41 0.39
N VAL A 13 -5.03 -12.94 -0.75
CA VAL A 13 -6.13 -12.37 -1.52
C VAL A 13 -7.42 -12.36 -0.70
N VAL A 14 -7.82 -13.51 -0.12
CA VAL A 14 -9.02 -13.61 0.72
C VAL A 14 -8.93 -12.66 1.93
N PHE A 15 -7.78 -12.61 2.60
CA PHE A 15 -7.55 -11.68 3.71
C PHE A 15 -7.73 -10.22 3.27
N LEU A 16 -7.15 -9.82 2.13
CA LEU A 16 -7.35 -8.47 1.59
C LEU A 16 -8.83 -8.21 1.27
N LEU A 17 -9.54 -9.15 0.62
CA LEU A 17 -10.96 -8.98 0.32
C LEU A 17 -11.80 -8.79 1.60
N CYS A 18 -11.56 -9.60 2.64
CA CYS A 18 -12.23 -9.45 3.93
C CYS A 18 -11.95 -8.06 4.54
N VAL A 19 -10.69 -7.60 4.50
CA VAL A 19 -10.32 -6.26 4.97
C VAL A 19 -11.02 -5.17 4.15
N PHE A 20 -11.09 -5.27 2.83
CA PHE A 20 -11.77 -4.31 1.96
C PHE A 20 -13.27 -4.22 2.24
N ILE A 21 -13.93 -5.36 2.48
CA ILE A 21 -15.35 -5.42 2.83
C ILE A 21 -15.59 -4.78 4.20
N TRP A 22 -14.73 -5.08 5.17
CA TRP A 22 -14.80 -4.49 6.51
C TRP A 22 -14.51 -2.98 6.51
N LEU A 23 -13.55 -2.55 5.68
CA LEU A 23 -13.17 -1.15 5.47
C LEU A 23 -14.33 -0.34 4.88
N ARG A 24 -15.06 -0.92 3.90
CA ARG A 24 -16.28 -0.31 3.34
C ARG A 24 -17.36 -0.13 4.41
N SER A 25 -17.52 -1.10 5.30
CA SER A 25 -18.49 -1.01 6.40
C SER A 25 -18.07 -0.01 7.49
N THR A 26 -16.76 0.24 7.65
CA THR A 26 -16.20 1.08 8.72
C THR A 26 -16.07 2.55 8.32
N PHE A 27 -15.98 2.90 7.04
CA PHE A 27 -15.89 4.30 6.61
C PHE A 27 -17.27 4.97 6.47
N PRO A 28 -17.68 5.85 7.39
CA PRO A 28 -18.88 6.66 7.20
C PRO A 28 -18.53 7.78 6.22
N ARG A 29 -19.02 7.68 4.98
CA ARG A 29 -18.99 8.68 3.88
C ARG A 29 -17.98 9.84 4.06
N ILE A 30 -16.68 9.54 3.89
CA ILE A 30 -15.62 10.55 3.94
C ILE A 30 -15.70 11.44 2.69
N ARG A 31 -15.68 12.77 2.85
CA ARG A 31 -15.63 13.71 1.71
C ARG A 31 -14.36 13.49 0.88
N TYR A 32 -14.52 13.50 -0.44
CA TYR A 32 -13.42 13.40 -1.41
C TYR A 32 -12.30 14.42 -1.14
N ASP A 33 -12.62 15.61 -0.63
CA ASP A 33 -11.65 16.66 -0.29
C ASP A 33 -10.62 16.24 0.77
N ARG A 34 -11.04 15.46 1.78
CA ARG A 34 -10.12 14.99 2.82
C ARG A 34 -9.18 13.91 2.27
N LEU A 35 -9.68 13.09 1.37
CA LEU A 35 -8.92 12.05 0.68
C LEU A 35 -7.89 12.67 -0.29
N MET A 36 -8.30 13.70 -1.03
CA MET A 36 -7.41 14.44 -1.93
C MET A 36 -6.34 15.20 -1.16
N THR A 37 -6.70 15.83 -0.04
CA THR A 37 -5.73 16.50 0.83
C THR A 37 -4.72 15.51 1.40
N PHE A 38 -5.15 14.30 1.80
CA PHE A 38 -4.25 13.26 2.29
C PHE A 38 -3.32 12.74 1.18
N GLY A 39 -3.85 12.49 -0.02
CA GLY A 39 -3.07 12.10 -1.20
C GLY A 39 -2.00 13.14 -1.56
N TRP A 40 -2.41 14.39 -1.67
CA TRP A 40 -1.50 15.45 -2.12
C TRP A 40 -0.56 15.98 -1.04
N LYS A 41 -0.98 16.07 0.23
CA LYS A 41 -0.12 16.57 1.31
C LYS A 41 0.71 15.50 2.01
N VAL A 42 0.26 14.25 2.03
CA VAL A 42 0.94 13.19 2.78
C VAL A 42 1.55 12.16 1.85
N LEU A 43 0.77 11.59 0.92
CA LEU A 43 1.31 10.52 0.05
C LEU A 43 2.39 11.02 -0.90
N LEU A 44 2.21 12.20 -1.51
CA LEU A 44 3.18 12.73 -2.46
C LEU A 44 4.57 12.96 -1.85
N PRO A 45 4.73 13.68 -0.72
CA PRO A 45 6.04 13.81 -0.09
C PRO A 45 6.57 12.49 0.45
N LEU A 46 5.72 11.58 0.94
CA LEU A 46 6.16 10.26 1.40
C LEU A 46 6.74 9.42 0.26
N CYS A 47 6.09 9.40 -0.91
CA CYS A 47 6.56 8.68 -2.09
C CYS A 47 7.89 9.25 -2.58
N LEU A 48 8.02 10.58 -2.60
CA LEU A 48 9.27 11.24 -3.00
C LEU A 48 10.41 10.91 -2.03
N LEU A 49 10.14 10.91 -0.72
CA LEU A 49 11.11 10.53 0.30
C LEU A 49 11.53 9.05 0.19
N ASN A 50 10.57 8.14 -0.02
CA ASN A 50 10.88 6.73 -0.25
C ASN A 50 11.72 6.50 -1.51
N LEU A 51 11.45 7.26 -2.58
CA LEU A 51 12.21 7.19 -3.83
C LEU A 51 13.65 7.69 -3.64
N MET A 52 13.83 8.81 -2.93
CA MET A 52 15.15 9.33 -2.56
C MET A 52 15.94 8.35 -1.70
N ILE A 53 15.31 7.75 -0.68
CA ILE A 53 15.95 6.76 0.20
C ILE A 53 16.33 5.51 -0.60
N THR A 54 15.42 4.97 -1.41
CA THR A 54 15.70 3.76 -2.20
C THR A 54 16.80 4.00 -3.23
N GLY A 55 16.82 5.18 -3.87
CA GLY A 55 17.89 5.60 -4.77
C GLY A 55 19.24 5.69 -4.05
N ALA A 56 19.29 6.38 -2.91
CA ALA A 56 20.49 6.50 -2.09
C ALA A 56 21.01 5.13 -1.62
N VAL A 57 20.12 4.26 -1.14
CA VAL A 57 20.47 2.90 -0.69
C VAL A 57 21.04 2.08 -1.84
N LYS A 58 20.44 2.11 -3.04
CA LYS A 58 20.99 1.38 -4.19
C LYS A 58 22.38 1.87 -4.60
N VAL A 59 22.59 3.19 -4.65
CA VAL A 59 23.89 3.79 -5.01
C VAL A 59 24.98 3.47 -3.99
N ILE A 60 24.63 3.43 -2.70
CA ILE A 60 25.59 3.09 -1.63
C ILE A 60 25.87 1.58 -1.58
N LEU A 61 24.85 0.75 -1.81
CA LEU A 61 24.96 -0.71 -1.72
C LEU A 61 25.59 -1.37 -2.96
N PHE A 62 25.40 -0.77 -4.14
CA PHE A 62 26.02 -1.15 -5.40
C PHE A 62 26.86 0.04 -5.90
N PRO A 63 28.12 0.18 -5.46
CA PRO A 63 29.07 1.11 -6.08
C PRO A 63 29.42 0.69 -7.52
#